data_AF-A0A7J3BBM1-F1
#
_entry.id   AF-A0A7J3BBM1-F1
#
_cell.length_a   1.000
_cell.length_b   1.000
_cell.length_c   1.000
_cell.angle_alpha   90.00
_cell.angle_beta   90.00
_cell.angle_gamma   90.00
#
_symmetry.space_group_name_H-M   'P 1'
#
loop_
_entity.id
_entity.type
_entity.pdbx_description
1 polymer ?
#
loop_
_entity_poly.entity_id
_entity_poly.type
_entity_poly.pdbx_seq_one_letter_code
_entity_poly.pdbx_strand_id
1 'polypeptide(L)' 'MSAMYMERIEALLPAYDCGICGNPRCRSLARRISVKAQTVTSCPYLRERQRGQIDALLEHIEPPTEAQ' A
#
# COMPACT_ATOMS: atom_id res chain seq x y z
N MET A 1 13.30 8.14 1.32
CA MET A 1 12.28 8.40 2.35
C MET A 1 11.08 7.43 2.31
N SER A 2 11.17 6.26 1.65
CA SER A 2 10.00 5.38 1.42
C SER A 2 9.62 4.43 2.57
N ALA A 3 10.53 4.16 3.52
CA ALA A 3 10.29 3.17 4.59
C ALA A 3 9.13 3.56 5.52
N MET A 4 9.03 4.85 5.90
CA MET A 4 7.99 5.33 6.83
C MET A 4 6.57 5.22 6.25
N TYR A 5 6.40 5.46 4.94
CA TYR A 5 5.09 5.35 4.30
C TYR A 5 4.62 3.90 4.19
N MET A 6 5.54 2.96 3.92
CA MET A 6 5.22 1.53 3.89
C MET A 6 4.64 1.06 5.22
N GLU A 7 5.27 1.40 6.35
CA GLU A 7 4.80 0.99 7.68
C GLU A 7 3.41 1.57 8.00
N ARG A 8 3.16 2.82 7.60
CA ARG A 8 1.83 3.46 7.74
C ARG A 8 0.78 2.79 6.87
N ILE A 9 1.10 2.44 5.63
CA ILE A 9 0.20 1.71 4.74
C ILE A 9 -0.08 0.32 5.31
N GLU A 10 0.94 -0.40 5.79
CA GLU A 10 0.79 -1.72 6.41
C GLU A 10 -0.16 -1.67 7.62
N ALA A 11 -0.01 -0.68 8.50
CA ALA A 11 -0.87 -0.49 9.66
C ALA A 11 -2.35 -0.20 9.31
N LEU A 12 -2.62 0.27 8.09
CA LEU A 12 -3.97 0.52 7.58
C LEU A 12 -4.56 -0.70 6.86
N LEU A 13 -3.76 -1.72 6.54
CA LEU A 13 -4.25 -2.95 5.91
C LEU A 13 -4.92 -3.89 6.94
N PRO A 14 -5.81 -4.81 6.51
CA PRO A 14 -6.54 -5.70 7.42
C PRO A 14 -5.69 -6.73 8.19
N ALA A 15 -4.41 -6.90 7.85
CA ALA A 15 -3.47 -7.88 8.43
C ALA A 15 -3.92 -9.36 8.34
N TYR A 16 -4.83 -9.69 7.41
CA TYR A 16 -5.29 -11.07 7.22
C TYR A 16 -4.27 -12.00 6.57
N ASP A 17 -3.25 -11.45 5.89
CA ASP A 17 -2.24 -12.23 5.15
C ASP A 17 -2.84 -13.32 4.24
N CYS A 18 -4.00 -13.03 3.65
CA CYS A 18 -4.83 -14.02 2.95
C CYS A 18 -4.39 -14.38 1.52
N GLY A 19 -3.42 -13.69 0.93
CA GLY A 19 -2.95 -13.99 -0.43
C GLY A 19 -3.81 -13.49 -1.60
N ILE A 20 -5.09 -13.14 -1.38
CA ILE A 20 -6.07 -12.88 -2.47
C ILE A 20 -5.66 -11.74 -3.41
N CYS A 21 -4.97 -10.71 -2.90
CA CYS A 21 -4.46 -9.59 -3.71
C CYS A 21 -3.19 -9.91 -4.52
N GLY A 22 -2.76 -11.17 -4.56
CA GLY A 22 -1.53 -11.62 -5.20
C GLY A 22 -0.26 -11.42 -4.36
N ASN A 23 -0.39 -11.07 -3.07
CA ASN A 23 0.72 -10.90 -2.14
C ASN A 23 0.59 -11.85 -0.94
N PRO A 24 1.67 -12.55 -0.54
CA PRO A 24 1.60 -13.54 0.55
C PRO A 24 1.35 -12.92 1.93
N ARG A 25 1.65 -11.63 2.10
CA ARG A 25 1.40 -10.87 3.34
C ARG A 25 0.91 -9.47 3.01
N CYS A 26 0.13 -8.87 3.91
CA CYS A 26 -0.30 -7.48 3.84
C CYS A 26 0.90 -6.53 3.75
N ARG A 27 1.99 -6.81 4.49
CA ARG A 27 3.25 -6.06 4.37
C ARG A 27 3.82 -6.03 2.95
N SER A 28 3.72 -7.14 2.22
CA SER A 28 4.19 -7.21 0.83
C SER A 28 3.32 -6.34 -0.09
N LEU A 29 2.01 -6.31 0.11
CA LEU A 29 1.12 -5.38 -0.58
C LEU A 29 1.45 -3.92 -0.23
N ALA A 30 1.65 -3.60 1.06
CA ALA A 30 2.01 -2.25 1.50
C ALA A 30 3.29 -1.73 0.84
N ARG A 31 4.31 -2.59 0.72
CA ARG A 31 5.54 -2.26 -0.04
C ARG A 31 5.24 -1.94 -1.49
N ARG A 32 4.43 -2.76 -2.18
CA ARG A 32 4.10 -2.54 -3.60
C ARG A 32 3.27 -1.27 -3.80
N ILE A 33 2.35 -0.96 -2.88
CA ILE A 33 1.61 0.30 -2.87
C ILE A 33 2.56 1.49 -2.68
N SER A 34 3.49 1.42 -1.72
CA SER A 34 4.44 2.51 -1.43
C SER A 34 5.38 2.87 -2.58
N VAL A 35 5.57 1.96 -3.55
CA VAL A 35 6.36 2.19 -4.77
C VAL A 35 5.48 2.29 -6.02
N LYS A 36 4.16 2.44 -5.85
CA LYS A 36 3.16 2.56 -6.92
C LYS A 36 3.12 1.37 -7.90
N ALA A 37 3.62 0.20 -7.48
CA ALA A 37 3.59 -1.03 -8.28
C ALA A 37 2.26 -1.80 -8.16
N GLN A 38 1.42 -1.45 -7.20
CA GLN A 38 0.03 -1.92 -7.06
C GLN A 38 -0.82 -0.83 -6.40
N THR A 39 -2.13 -0.87 -6.62
CA THR A 39 -3.08 0.07 -6.04
C THR A 39 -3.70 -0.46 -4.76
N VAL A 40 -4.16 0.46 -3.92
CA VAL A 40 -4.93 0.18 -2.70
C VAL A 40 -6.20 -0.66 -2.96
N THR A 41 -6.80 -0.52 -4.14
CA THR A 41 -7.98 -1.29 -4.60
C THR A 41 -7.69 -2.78 -4.84
N SER A 42 -6.42 -3.21 -4.82
CA SER A 42 -6.05 -4.62 -4.96
C SER A 42 -6.51 -5.48 -3.77
N CYS A 43 -6.77 -4.88 -2.61
CA CYS A 43 -7.25 -5.61 -1.44
C CYS A 43 -8.78 -5.56 -1.35
N PRO A 44 -9.49 -6.69 -1.57
CA PRO A 44 -10.96 -6.69 -1.56
C PRO A 44 -11.57 -6.53 -0.16
N TYR A 45 -10.77 -6.69 0.90
CA TYR A 45 -11.21 -6.55 2.30
C TYR A 45 -10.93 -5.18 2.90
N LEU A 46 -10.34 -4.26 2.14
CA LEU A 46 -10.01 -2.95 2.63
C LEU A 46 -11.27 -2.08 2.71
N ARG A 47 -11.49 -1.45 3.87
CA ARG A 47 -12.65 -0.57 4.07
C ARG A 47 -12.40 0.79 3.43
N GLU A 48 -13.47 1.44 2.97
CA GLU A 48 -13.40 2.75 2.32
C GLU A 48 -12.68 3.81 3.17
N ARG A 49 -12.89 3.80 4.50
CA ARG A 49 -12.17 4.70 5.43
C ARG A 49 -10.65 4.50 5.36
N GLN A 50 -10.18 3.25 5.40
CA GLN A 50 -8.75 2.93 5.36
C GLN A 50 -8.18 3.23 3.98
N ARG A 51 -8.96 2.99 2.92
CA ARG A 51 -8.60 3.35 1.55
C ARG A 51 -8.32 4.84 1.42
N GLY A 52 -9.23 5.71 1.88
CA GLY A 52 -9.01 7.16 1.84
C GLY A 52 -7.77 7.61 2.64
N GLN A 53 -7.46 6.95 3.75
CA GLN A 53 -6.23 7.22 4.51
C GLN A 53 -4.97 6.81 3.74
N ILE A 54 -4.99 5.68 3.03
CA ILE A 54 -3.88 5.24 2.19
C ILE A 54 -3.72 6.18 0.98
N ASP A 55 -4.82 6.57 0.32
CA ASP A 55 -4.79 7.49 -0.81
C ASP A 55 -4.15 8.84 -0.43
N ALA A 56 -4.52 9.41 0.72
CA ALA A 56 -3.89 10.62 1.23
C ALA A 56 -2.37 10.46 1.51
N LEU A 57 -1.93 9.28 1.93
CA LEU A 57 -0.49 9.00 2.10
C LEU A 57 0.23 8.94 0.74
N LEU A 58 -0.42 8.40 -0.29
CA LEU A 58 0.17 8.25 -1.63
C LEU A 58 0.39 9.58 -2.35
N GLU A 59 -0.41 10.61 -2.06
CA GLU A 59 -0.23 11.97 -2.59
C GLU A 59 1.13 12.58 -2.21
N HIS A 60 1.69 12.17 -1.08
CA HIS A 60 3.01 12.62 -0.60
C HIS A 60 4.18 11.76 -1.10
N ILE A 61 3.89 10.66 -1.78
CA ILE A 61 4.91 9.81 -2.37
C ILE A 61 5.13 10.29 -3.80
N GLU A 62 6.23 11.01 -4.02
CA GLU A 62 6.70 11.26 -5.39
C GLU A 62 6.86 9.91 -6.10
N PRO A 63 6.36 9.75 -7.35
CA PRO A 63 6.65 8.55 -8.10
C PRO A 63 8.17 8.36 -8.11
N PRO A 64 8.69 7.11 -8.02
CA PRO A 64 10.11 6.90 -8.20
C PRO A 64 10.46 7.56 -9.53
N THR A 65 11.24 8.64 -9.47
CA THR A 65 11.82 9.23 -10.66
C THR A 65 12.47 8.08 -11.41
N GLU A 66 11.97 7.79 -12.61
CA GLU A 66 12.68 6.98 -13.58
C GLU A 66 14.03 7.69 -13.82
N ALA A 67 15.01 7.37 -12.99
CA ALA A 67 16.42 7.49 -13.33
C ALA A 67 16.66 6.32 -14.30
N GLN A 68 16.91 6.62 -15.58
CA GLN A 68 18.26 6.72 -16.14
C GLN A 68 18.98 5.37 -16.12
#